data_AF-A0A3B0YJE2-F1
#
_entry.id   AF-A0A3B0YJE2-F1
#
_cell.length_a   1.000
_cell.length_b   1.000
_cell.length_c   1.000
_cell.angle_alpha   90.00
_cell.angle_beta   90.00
_cell.angle_gamma   90.00
#
_symmetry.space_group_name_H-M   'P 1'
#
loop_
_entity.id
_entity.type
_entity.pdbx_description
1 polymer ?
#
loop_
_entity_poly.entity_id
_entity_poly.type
_entity_poly.pdbx_seq_one_letter_code
_entity_poly.pdbx_strand_id
1 'polypeptide(L)'
;MIFTLRYFFILTLVFYTNSLFAEKTVELNDRINIFNALQKQKIFNKHRILVHLTHICDLIIDNRHYPVINIKEHVKGAQVPRGVGHIIVLDSSLNLIKKIYHDGASSPLYCKDNKLFLYGYIDIDGLAAEGNVLSFGNKGKKVVVSEMESNDFPKLRIPQ
;
A
#
# COMPACT_ATOMS: atom_id res chain seq x y z
N MET A 1 18.07 -35.98 -46.54
CA MET A 1 16.83 -35.19 -46.37
C MET A 1 16.30 -35.30 -44.93
N ILE A 2 17.11 -34.97 -43.90
CA ILE A 2 16.74 -35.19 -42.47
C ILE A 2 17.23 -34.01 -41.55
N PHE A 3 17.91 -32.99 -42.09
CA PHE A 3 18.60 -31.99 -41.24
C PHE A 3 17.85 -30.67 -40.99
N THR A 4 16.66 -30.47 -41.55
CA THR A 4 15.94 -29.17 -41.45
C THR A 4 14.84 -29.13 -40.39
N LEU A 5 14.50 -30.26 -39.74
CA LEU A 5 13.35 -30.32 -38.82
C LEU A 5 13.66 -29.93 -37.35
N ARG A 6 14.93 -29.81 -36.96
CA ARG A 6 15.32 -29.58 -35.55
C ARG A 6 15.31 -28.11 -35.11
N TYR A 7 15.47 -27.16 -36.03
CA TYR A 7 15.52 -25.73 -35.68
C TYR A 7 14.15 -25.09 -35.45
N PHE A 8 13.09 -25.67 -36.02
CA PHE A 8 11.74 -25.11 -35.90
C PHE A 8 11.12 -25.33 -34.51
N PHE A 9 11.55 -26.35 -33.78
CA PHE A 9 11.02 -26.68 -32.44
C PHE A 9 11.63 -25.84 -31.31
N ILE A 10 12.83 -25.28 -31.51
CA ILE A 10 13.50 -24.46 -30.50
C ILE A 10 12.97 -23.02 -30.53
N LEU A 11 12.58 -22.51 -31.70
CA LEU A 11 12.02 -21.17 -31.83
C LEU A 11 10.60 -21.04 -31.25
N THR A 12 9.78 -22.09 -31.28
CA THR A 12 8.44 -22.05 -30.67
C THR A 12 8.50 -22.12 -29.14
N LEU A 13 9.52 -22.76 -28.55
CA LEU A 13 9.65 -22.85 -27.08
C LEU A 13 10.05 -21.51 -26.43
N VAL A 14 10.83 -20.68 -27.13
CA VAL A 14 11.27 -19.36 -26.64
C VAL A 14 10.13 -18.31 -26.72
N PHE A 15 9.14 -18.52 -27.59
CA PHE A 15 7.98 -17.62 -27.66
C PHE A 15 6.90 -17.92 -26.59
N TYR A 16 6.87 -19.11 -25.99
CA TYR A 16 5.89 -19.43 -24.95
C TYR A 16 6.22 -18.91 -23.54
N THR A 17 7.48 -18.54 -23.26
CA THR A 17 7.88 -18.11 -21.90
C THR A 17 7.66 -16.63 -21.62
N ASN A 18 7.41 -15.80 -22.64
CA ASN A 18 7.27 -14.35 -22.43
C ASN A 18 5.84 -13.91 -22.08
N SER A 19 4.85 -14.80 -22.12
CA SER A 19 3.43 -14.41 -21.95
C SER A 19 2.89 -14.55 -20.53
N LEU A 20 3.71 -14.92 -19.53
CA LEU A 20 3.24 -15.20 -18.17
C LEU A 20 3.50 -14.09 -17.14
N PHE A 21 3.73 -12.86 -17.59
CA PHE A 21 3.76 -11.67 -16.73
C PHE A 21 2.78 -10.61 -17.24
N ALA A 22 1.54 -11.03 -17.51
CA ALA A 22 0.43 -10.09 -17.39
C ALA A 22 0.18 -9.91 -15.89
N GLU A 23 0.95 -9.03 -15.25
CA GLU A 23 0.66 -8.57 -13.90
C GLU A 23 -0.74 -7.98 -13.95
N LYS A 24 -1.71 -8.70 -13.36
CA LYS A 24 -3.10 -8.28 -13.32
C LYS A 24 -3.12 -6.97 -12.54
N THR A 25 -3.16 -5.85 -13.25
CA THR A 25 -3.40 -4.54 -12.68
C THR A 25 -4.80 -4.60 -12.12
N VAL A 26 -4.90 -4.84 -10.80
CA VAL A 26 -6.16 -4.74 -10.09
C VAL A 26 -6.63 -3.31 -10.30
N GLU A 27 -7.67 -3.12 -11.11
CA GLU A 27 -8.26 -1.79 -11.26
C GLU A 27 -8.71 -1.32 -9.88
N LEU A 28 -8.11 -0.23 -9.42
CA LEU A 28 -8.29 0.42 -8.12
C LEU A 28 -9.71 0.97 -7.85
N ASN A 29 -10.71 0.57 -8.64
CA ASN A 29 -12.13 0.64 -8.30
C ASN A 29 -12.54 -0.39 -7.22
N ASP A 30 -11.60 -1.21 -6.75
CA ASP A 30 -11.86 -2.42 -5.99
C ASP A 30 -11.94 -2.23 -4.47
N ARG A 31 -12.62 -1.16 -4.02
CA ARG A 31 -12.88 -0.92 -2.59
C ARG A 31 -13.51 -2.15 -1.93
N ILE A 32 -14.37 -2.86 -2.66
CA ILE A 32 -15.01 -4.11 -2.23
C ILE A 32 -13.99 -5.24 -2.11
N ASN A 33 -13.08 -5.44 -3.07
CA ASN A 33 -12.09 -6.50 -2.97
C ASN A 33 -11.05 -6.22 -1.87
N ILE A 34 -10.62 -4.97 -1.70
CA ILE A 34 -9.80 -4.56 -0.56
C ILE A 34 -10.55 -4.86 0.74
N PHE A 35 -11.81 -4.42 0.86
CA PHE A 35 -12.63 -4.71 2.04
C PHE A 35 -12.73 -6.21 2.33
N ASN A 36 -13.06 -7.02 1.32
CA ASN A 36 -13.19 -8.47 1.45
C ASN A 36 -11.86 -9.13 1.83
N ALA A 37 -10.74 -8.70 1.25
CA ALA A 37 -9.41 -9.20 1.57
C ALA A 37 -9.02 -8.89 3.03
N LEU A 38 -9.24 -7.64 3.47
CA LEU A 38 -8.99 -7.22 4.85
C LEU A 38 -9.92 -7.91 5.85
N GLN A 39 -11.18 -8.16 5.48
CA GLN A 39 -12.15 -8.89 6.30
C GLN A 39 -11.74 -10.36 6.47
N LYS A 40 -11.35 -11.04 5.39
CA LYS A 40 -10.85 -12.43 5.43
C LYS A 40 -9.62 -12.56 6.33
N GLN A 41 -8.74 -11.56 6.31
CA GLN A 41 -7.55 -11.47 7.15
C GLN A 41 -7.83 -10.98 8.58
N LYS A 42 -9.09 -10.70 8.93
CA LYS A 42 -9.51 -10.22 10.27
C LYS A 42 -8.80 -8.94 10.72
N ILE A 43 -8.53 -8.02 9.78
CA ILE A 43 -7.82 -6.76 10.06
C ILE A 43 -8.67 -5.78 10.88
N PHE A 44 -9.99 -5.83 10.70
CA PHE A 44 -10.95 -4.96 11.39
C PHE A 44 -11.25 -5.46 12.80
N ASN A 45 -11.48 -4.53 13.73
CA ASN A 45 -11.85 -4.86 15.09
C ASN A 45 -13.36 -5.11 15.19
N LYS A 46 -13.78 -6.30 15.67
CA LYS A 46 -15.19 -6.69 15.81
C LYS A 46 -16.03 -5.75 16.71
N HIS A 47 -15.40 -5.06 17.65
CA HIS A 47 -16.02 -4.12 18.58
C HIS A 47 -16.04 -2.68 18.05
N ARG A 48 -15.57 -2.44 16.83
CA ARG A 48 -15.56 -1.14 16.18
C ARG A 48 -16.42 -1.16 14.91
N ILE A 49 -16.68 0.03 14.36
CA ILE A 49 -17.39 0.23 13.11
C ILE A 49 -16.42 0.86 12.12
N LEU A 50 -16.23 0.25 10.96
CA LEU A 50 -15.44 0.84 9.87
C LEU A 50 -16.21 2.02 9.29
N VAL A 51 -15.62 3.22 9.34
CA VAL A 51 -16.24 4.46 8.83
C VAL A 51 -15.50 5.04 7.64
N HIS A 52 -14.24 4.66 7.44
CA HIS A 52 -13.42 5.10 6.32
C HIS A 52 -12.55 3.93 5.83
N LEU A 53 -12.50 3.74 4.52
CA LEU A 53 -11.60 2.79 3.84
C LEU A 53 -11.34 3.36 2.45
N THR A 54 -10.11 3.81 2.22
CA THR A 54 -9.73 4.53 1.00
C THR A 54 -8.33 4.10 0.61
N HIS A 55 -8.13 3.70 -0.64
CA HIS A 55 -6.80 3.58 -1.23
C HIS A 55 -6.24 4.97 -1.46
N ILE A 56 -5.04 5.23 -0.96
CA ILE A 56 -4.39 6.55 -1.04
C ILE A 56 -3.45 6.60 -2.25
N CYS A 57 -2.62 5.59 -2.39
CA CYS A 57 -1.57 5.50 -3.39
C CYS A 57 -0.92 4.12 -3.37
N ASP A 58 -0.04 3.85 -4.34
CA ASP A 58 0.83 2.69 -4.34
C ASP A 58 2.27 3.12 -4.04
N LEU A 59 2.91 2.44 -3.09
CA LEU A 59 4.36 2.55 -2.91
C LEU A 59 5.05 1.71 -3.99
N ILE A 60 6.18 2.21 -4.49
CA ILE A 60 7.06 1.50 -5.40
C ILE A 60 8.31 1.08 -4.62
N ILE A 61 8.45 -0.23 -4.38
CA ILE A 61 9.59 -0.81 -3.63
C ILE A 61 10.15 -1.95 -4.48
N ASP A 62 11.43 -1.88 -4.84
CA ASP A 62 12.08 -2.89 -5.71
C ASP A 62 11.30 -3.16 -7.01
N ASN A 63 10.79 -2.09 -7.65
CA ASN A 63 9.94 -2.10 -8.85
C ASN A 63 8.62 -2.85 -8.70
N ARG A 64 8.11 -3.04 -7.47
CA ARG A 64 6.81 -3.64 -7.20
C ARG A 64 5.88 -2.65 -6.52
N HIS A 65 4.60 -2.79 -6.80
CA HIS A 65 3.54 -1.96 -6.24
C HIS A 65 3.03 -2.54 -4.92
N TYR A 66 2.89 -1.67 -3.93
CA TYR A 66 2.36 -1.98 -2.60
C TYR A 66 1.23 -1.00 -2.27
N PRO A 67 -0.05 -1.44 -2.37
CA PRO A 67 -1.18 -0.56 -2.11
C PRO A 67 -1.20 -0.05 -0.67
N VAL A 68 -1.40 1.25 -0.50
CA VAL A 68 -1.54 1.91 0.80
C VAL A 68 -3.00 2.28 1.01
N ILE A 69 -3.62 1.67 2.03
CA ILE A 69 -5.02 1.90 2.40
C ILE A 69 -5.05 2.66 3.71
N ASN A 70 -5.84 3.73 3.76
CA ASN A 70 -6.17 4.42 4.99
C ASN A 70 -7.52 3.92 5.51
N ILE A 71 -7.56 3.42 6.74
CA ILE A 71 -8.79 3.01 7.42
C ILE A 71 -9.04 3.84 8.67
N LYS A 72 -10.30 4.16 8.95
CA LYS A 72 -10.72 4.70 10.25
C LYS A 72 -11.88 3.89 10.80
N GLU A 73 -11.78 3.54 12.07
CA GLU A 73 -12.81 2.81 12.80
C GLU A 73 -13.30 3.64 14.00
N HIS A 74 -14.59 3.60 14.31
CA HIS A 74 -15.16 4.19 15.52
C HIS A 74 -15.43 3.13 16.60
N VAL A 75 -15.16 3.47 17.86
CA VAL A 75 -15.52 2.63 19.01
C VAL A 75 -17.04 2.65 19.22
N LYS A 76 -17.67 1.47 19.26
CA LYS A 76 -19.12 1.34 19.51
C LYS A 76 -19.47 1.84 20.91
N GLY A 77 -20.52 2.64 21.03
CA GLY A 77 -21.07 3.09 22.33
C GLY A 77 -20.27 4.18 23.05
N ALA A 78 -19.22 4.74 22.43
CA ALA A 78 -18.53 5.89 23.00
C ALA A 78 -19.40 7.17 22.90
N GLN A 79 -19.50 7.94 24.00
CA GLN A 79 -20.26 9.20 24.03
C GLN A 79 -19.68 10.27 23.09
N VAL A 80 -18.37 10.21 22.83
CA VAL A 80 -17.68 11.04 21.84
C VAL A 80 -17.03 10.11 20.81
N PRO A 81 -17.20 10.35 19.50
CA PRO A 81 -16.56 9.54 18.47
C PRO A 81 -15.04 9.59 18.61
N ARG A 82 -14.45 8.51 19.15
CA ARG A 82 -13.00 8.31 19.12
C ARG A 82 -12.67 7.43 17.93
N GLY A 83 -12.19 8.07 16.88
CA GLY A 83 -11.68 7.39 15.69
C GLY A 83 -10.34 6.73 15.98
N VAL A 84 -10.15 5.52 15.48
CA VAL A 84 -8.87 4.83 15.46
C VAL A 84 -8.46 4.67 14.00
N GLY A 85 -7.41 5.39 13.63
CA GLY A 85 -6.85 5.40 12.28
C GLY A 85 -5.79 4.33 12.11
N HIS A 86 -5.73 3.71 10.93
CA HIS A 86 -4.56 2.94 10.54
C HIS A 86 -4.20 3.16 9.07
N ILE A 87 -2.90 3.20 8.82
CA ILE A 87 -2.30 3.05 7.49
C ILE A 87 -1.98 1.57 7.30
N ILE A 88 -2.52 0.98 6.24
CA ILE A 88 -2.38 -0.42 5.89
C ILE A 88 -1.57 -0.50 4.60
N VAL A 89 -0.48 -1.27 4.61
CA VAL A 89 0.31 -1.57 3.41
C VAL A 89 0.06 -3.02 3.02
N LEU A 90 -0.31 -3.23 1.77
CA LEU A 90 -0.62 -4.54 1.19
C LEU A 90 0.43 -4.95 0.15
N ASP A 91 0.51 -6.25 -0.14
CA ASP A 91 1.17 -6.74 -1.35
C ASP A 91 0.21 -6.77 -2.55
N SER A 92 0.71 -7.16 -3.73
CA SER A 92 -0.07 -7.30 -4.97
C SER A 92 -1.20 -8.34 -4.89
N SER A 93 -1.16 -9.23 -3.90
CA SER A 93 -2.20 -10.24 -3.62
C SER A 93 -3.17 -9.78 -2.52
N LEU A 94 -3.11 -8.50 -2.13
CA LEU A 94 -3.90 -7.88 -1.06
C LEU A 94 -3.64 -8.47 0.34
N ASN A 95 -2.48 -9.11 0.58
CA ASN A 95 -2.10 -9.55 1.91
C ASN A 95 -1.51 -8.41 2.74
N LEU A 96 -1.81 -8.39 4.03
CA LEU A 96 -1.23 -7.43 4.96
C LEU A 96 0.29 -7.58 5.05
N ILE A 97 1.01 -6.50 4.74
CA ILE A 97 2.44 -6.37 4.98
C ILE A 97 2.71 -5.55 6.25
N LYS A 98 2.01 -4.43 6.40
CA LYS A 98 2.19 -3.52 7.54
C LYS A 98 0.87 -2.88 7.94
N LYS A 99 0.68 -2.70 9.25
CA LYS A 99 -0.41 -1.93 9.85
C LYS A 99 0.22 -0.94 10.82
N ILE A 100 0.00 0.34 10.58
CA ILE A 100 0.55 1.45 11.37
C ILE A 100 -0.64 2.20 11.96
N TYR A 101 -0.69 2.33 13.27
CA TYR A 101 -1.70 3.16 13.94
C TYR A 101 -1.40 4.63 13.71
N HIS A 102 -2.45 5.45 13.60
CA HIS A 102 -2.34 6.89 13.73
C HIS A 102 -3.54 7.43 14.51
N ASP A 103 -3.30 8.49 15.28
CA ASP A 103 -4.25 9.11 16.20
C ASP A 103 -5.27 10.04 15.51
N GLY A 104 -5.11 10.27 14.20
CA GLY A 104 -5.94 11.13 13.39
C GLY A 104 -5.43 12.57 13.26
N ALA A 105 -4.43 12.98 14.04
CA ALA A 105 -3.71 14.24 13.84
C ALA A 105 -2.80 14.14 12.60
N SER A 106 -2.25 12.95 12.35
CA SER A 106 -1.65 12.61 11.07
C SER A 106 -2.62 11.94 10.10
N SER A 107 -2.45 12.20 8.81
CA SER A 107 -3.23 11.55 7.74
C SER A 107 -2.38 11.35 6.47
N PRO A 108 -2.45 10.19 5.82
CA PRO A 108 -1.71 9.94 4.59
C PRO A 108 -2.22 10.80 3.44
N LEU A 109 -1.28 11.39 2.69
CA LEU A 109 -1.56 12.28 1.56
C LEU A 109 -1.32 11.59 0.22
N TYR A 110 -0.08 11.19 -0.05
CA TYR A 110 0.31 10.55 -1.31
C TYR A 110 1.62 9.78 -1.16
N CYS A 111 1.91 8.95 -2.16
CA CYS A 111 3.17 8.20 -2.25
C CYS A 111 4.05 8.79 -3.34
N LYS A 112 5.36 8.77 -3.12
CA LYS A 112 6.36 8.92 -4.18
C LYS A 112 7.46 7.91 -3.95
N ASP A 113 7.69 7.06 -4.94
CA ASP A 113 8.62 5.92 -4.84
C ASP A 113 8.26 5.06 -3.61
N ASN A 114 9.23 4.79 -2.74
CA ASN A 114 9.05 4.02 -1.51
C ASN A 114 8.64 4.86 -0.30
N LYS A 115 8.17 6.10 -0.50
CA LYS A 115 7.83 7.03 0.58
C LYS A 115 6.34 7.36 0.60
N LEU A 116 5.76 7.37 1.79
CA LEU A 116 4.43 7.89 2.08
C LEU A 116 4.56 9.22 2.80
N PHE A 117 3.96 10.26 2.24
CA PHE A 117 3.92 11.60 2.81
C PHE A 117 2.62 11.77 3.61
N LEU A 118 2.74 12.34 4.80
CA LEU A 118 1.64 12.56 5.73
C LEU A 118 1.42 14.06 5.92
N TYR A 119 0.15 14.43 6.14
CA TYR A 119 -0.17 15.64 6.88
C TYR A 119 0.06 15.37 8.36
N GLY A 120 0.58 16.37 9.08
CA GLY A 120 0.92 16.23 10.49
C GLY A 120 2.07 15.25 10.74
N TYR A 121 2.44 15.13 12.00
CA TYR A 121 3.49 14.22 12.44
C TYR A 121 2.89 12.93 13.00
N ILE A 122 3.59 11.83 12.78
CA ILE A 122 3.23 10.52 13.31
C ILE A 122 4.35 10.03 14.22
N ASP A 123 3.94 9.55 15.38
CA ASP A 123 4.77 8.72 16.25
C ASP A 123 4.36 7.26 16.05
N ILE A 124 5.36 6.38 15.87
CA ILE A 124 5.15 4.96 15.64
C ILE A 124 5.85 4.20 16.75
N ASP A 125 5.06 3.47 17.54
CA ASP A 125 5.56 2.62 18.62
C ASP A 125 6.80 1.79 18.20
N GLY A 126 7.89 1.97 18.95
CA GLY A 126 9.15 1.26 18.72
C GLY A 126 10.09 1.91 17.71
N LEU A 127 9.73 3.07 17.15
CA LEU A 127 10.65 3.94 16.41
C LEU A 127 10.96 5.17 17.27
N ALA A 128 12.21 5.61 17.26
CA ALA A 128 12.67 6.71 18.12
C ALA A 128 12.37 8.11 17.53
N ALA A 129 11.96 8.18 16.27
CA ALA A 129 11.76 9.42 15.54
C ALA A 129 10.28 9.62 15.21
N GLU A 130 9.78 10.81 15.51
CA GLU A 130 8.54 11.36 14.98
C GLU A 130 8.81 12.05 13.63
N GLY A 131 7.81 12.12 12.75
CA GLY A 131 7.99 12.73 11.44
C GLY A 131 6.74 12.65 10.58
N ASN A 132 6.82 13.15 9.36
CA ASN A 132 5.71 13.19 8.41
C ASN A 132 6.03 12.48 7.08
N VAL A 133 7.16 11.78 7.00
CA VAL A 133 7.54 10.94 5.86
C VAL A 133 7.87 9.54 6.36
N LEU A 134 7.14 8.55 5.85
CA LEU A 134 7.42 7.14 6.10
C LEU A 134 8.14 6.53 4.90
N SER A 135 9.40 6.15 5.10
CA SER A 135 10.20 5.46 4.09
C SER A 135 10.13 3.95 4.30
N PHE A 136 9.70 3.22 3.27
CA PHE A 136 9.50 1.78 3.31
C PHE A 136 10.65 1.04 2.63
N GLY A 137 11.03 -0.11 3.18
CA GLY A 137 12.03 -1.00 2.60
C GLY A 137 11.77 -2.45 2.95
N ASN A 138 12.57 -3.36 2.41
CA ASN A 138 12.42 -4.81 2.61
C ASN A 138 10.98 -5.27 2.32
N LYS A 139 10.51 -5.03 1.09
CA LYS A 139 9.15 -5.38 0.65
C LYS A 139 8.05 -4.80 1.56
N GLY A 140 8.23 -3.56 2.01
CA GLY A 140 7.30 -2.84 2.90
C GLY A 140 7.36 -3.20 4.38
N LYS A 141 8.19 -4.16 4.80
CA LYS A 141 8.27 -4.61 6.20
C LYS A 141 9.03 -3.65 7.12
N LYS A 142 10.09 -3.03 6.59
CA LYS A 142 10.90 -2.03 7.29
C LYS A 142 10.28 -0.66 7.04
N VAL A 143 10.13 0.12 8.12
CA VAL A 143 9.66 1.50 8.09
C VAL A 143 10.69 2.36 8.81
N VAL A 144 11.03 3.49 8.21
CA VAL A 144 11.85 4.54 8.82
C VAL A 144 11.04 5.83 8.76
N VAL A 145 11.00 6.55 9.88
CA VAL A 145 10.32 7.84 9.99
C VAL A 145 11.36 8.94 9.79
N SER A 146 11.02 9.95 9.00
CA SER A 146 11.80 11.18 8.87
C SER A 146 10.87 12.38 8.81
N GLU A 147 11.41 13.53 9.20
CA GLU A 147 10.75 14.81 9.07
C GLU A 147 11.13 15.50 7.75
N MET A 148 10.17 16.22 7.17
CA MET A 148 10.35 17.09 6.03
C MET A 148 9.40 18.27 6.15
N GLU A 149 9.88 19.48 5.94
CA GLU A 149 9.02 20.66 5.92
C GLU A 149 7.98 20.56 4.80
N SER A 150 6.77 21.04 5.04
CA SER A 150 5.67 20.94 4.07
C SER A 150 6.00 21.62 2.74
N ASN A 151 6.83 22.67 2.77
CA ASN A 151 7.28 23.38 1.56
C ASN A 151 8.31 22.59 0.74
N ASP A 152 8.95 21.59 1.34
CA ASP A 152 9.96 20.73 0.70
C ASP A 152 9.35 19.45 0.12
N PHE A 153 8.04 19.26 0.30
CA PHE A 153 7.32 18.12 -0.27
C PHE A 153 7.48 18.08 -1.79
N PRO A 154 7.68 16.89 -2.39
CA PRO A 154 7.72 16.75 -3.83
C PRO A 154 6.49 17.37 -4.51
N LYS A 155 6.74 18.27 -5.47
CA LYS A 155 5.66 18.86 -6.27
C LYS A 155 4.90 17.76 -7.02
N LEU A 156 3.61 17.62 -6.72
CA LEU A 156 2.69 16.79 -7.50
C LEU A 156 2.42 17.48 -8.84
N ARG A 157 2.63 16.76 -9.94
CA ARG A 157 2.17 17.24 -11.25
C ARG A 157 0.68 16.98 -11.33
N ILE A 158 -0.12 18.05 -11.30
CA ILE A 158 -1.54 17.96 -11.62
C ILE A 158 -1.62 17.83 -13.15
N PRO A 159 -2.09 16.71 -13.72
CA PRO A 159 -2.34 16.64 -15.15
C PRO A 159 -3.38 17.72 -15.50
N GLN A 160 -3.02 18.60 -16.44
CA GLN A 160 -3.93 19.60 -17.00
C GLN A 160 -4.89 18.95 -17.99
#